data_AF-A0A3B9LVV7-F1
#
_entry.id   AF-A0A3B9LVV7-F1
#
_cell.length_a   1.000
_cell.length_b   1.000
_cell.length_c   1.000
_cell.angle_alpha   90.00
_cell.angle_beta   90.00
_cell.angle_gamma   90.00
#
_symmetry.space_group_name_H-M   'P 1'
#
loop_
_entity.id
_entity.type
_entity.pdbx_description
1 polymer ?
#
loop_
_entity_poly.entity_id
_entity_poly.type
_entity_poly.pdbx_seq_one_letter_code
_entity_poly.pdbx_strand_id
1 'polypeptide(L)'
;MQMSDIRNPDERKKLIWAGVLGMLAILLLWWTFFGFGGNSTRTTPRANSQPTPSAVTRTTGNKVPPSAVDVTAGLLDQLRPVNSEFASVSVPEARRNIFVYYEPPTKPVAVASVPTPTPTPTPPVLLASISPANVYARTGDFTLEISGDKFTPQMRVVVDNSEVPTRYLGPQQVSATVAAAVIANPGARQVMLRSPDGKLYSNAATLNIAAPPTPNYSYVGIIGTVHHIDTAILQDKGSKETLNVQRGDLLGGRFRVTSISEKELVLVDTNLKVKHSLPMSNQGEKGNPLQRPTPRVDSEDDEP
;
A
#
# COMPACT_ATOMS: atom_id res chain seq x y z
N MET A 1 36.51 -1.83 54.51
CA MET A 1 35.18 -1.20 54.57
C MET A 1 35.34 0.19 55.16
N GLN A 2 35.43 1.22 54.31
CA GLN A 2 35.41 2.60 54.80
C GLN A 2 33.97 2.92 55.16
N MET A 3 33.71 3.19 56.44
CA MET A 3 32.41 3.69 56.91
C MET A 3 32.22 5.10 56.33
N SER A 4 31.22 5.26 55.46
CA SER A 4 30.78 6.57 54.96
C SER A 4 30.44 7.48 56.14
N ASP A 5 30.99 8.69 56.14
CA ASP A 5 30.88 9.63 57.25
C ASP A 5 29.55 10.41 57.14
N ILE A 6 28.58 10.00 57.96
CA ILE A 6 27.17 10.46 57.95
C ILE A 6 27.04 11.96 58.26
N ARG A 7 28.14 12.67 58.56
CA ARG A 7 28.16 14.10 58.86
C ARG A 7 28.46 15.00 57.65
N ASN A 8 28.87 14.45 56.51
CA ASN A 8 29.17 15.26 55.32
C ASN A 8 27.89 15.56 54.49
N PRO A 9 27.54 16.83 54.22
CA PRO A 9 26.33 17.19 53.47
C PRO A 9 26.27 16.61 52.05
N ASP A 10 27.41 16.40 51.40
CA ASP A 10 27.44 15.85 50.04
C ASP A 10 27.26 14.33 50.01
N GLU A 11 27.67 13.62 51.07
CA GLU A 11 27.39 12.18 51.21
C GLU A 11 25.92 11.92 51.53
N ARG A 12 25.26 12.82 52.29
CA ARG A 12 23.82 12.74 52.56
C ARG A 12 22.98 12.86 51.29
N LYS A 13 23.34 13.78 50.39
CA LYS A 13 22.66 13.91 49.09
C LYS A 13 22.80 12.64 48.27
N LYS A 14 23.99 12.03 48.23
CA LYS A 14 24.23 10.76 47.51
C LYS A 14 23.43 9.61 48.10
N LEU A 15 23.32 9.52 49.43
CA LEU A 15 22.50 8.52 50.12
C LEU A 15 21.00 8.70 49.85
N ILE A 16 20.51 9.94 49.83
CA ILE A 16 19.11 10.26 49.49
C ILE A 16 18.83 9.86 48.03
N TRP A 17 19.71 10.23 47.09
CA TRP A 17 19.55 9.85 45.68
C TRP A 17 19.61 8.33 45.48
N ALA A 18 20.51 7.62 46.19
CA ALA A 18 20.57 6.17 46.14
C ALA A 18 19.28 5.51 46.69
N GLY A 19 18.69 6.07 47.75
CA GLY A 19 17.41 5.62 48.28
C GLY A 19 16.24 5.81 47.31
N VAL A 20 16.17 6.98 46.66
CA VAL A 20 15.14 7.29 45.64
C VAL A 20 15.28 6.35 44.44
N LEU A 21 16.50 6.09 43.98
CA LEU A 21 16.76 5.21 42.84
C LEU A 21 16.40 3.75 43.16
N GLY A 22 16.70 3.30 44.38
CA GLY A 22 16.28 1.98 44.86
C GLY A 22 14.77 1.83 44.95
N MET A 23 14.05 2.85 45.42
CA MET A 23 12.59 2.83 45.50
C MET A 23 11.93 2.81 44.11
N LEU A 24 12.48 3.56 43.15
CA LEU A 24 12.05 3.52 41.74
C LEU A 24 12.26 2.15 41.10
N ALA A 25 13.40 1.50 41.38
CA ALA A 25 13.68 0.15 40.88
C ALA A 25 12.70 -0.89 41.44
N ILE A 26 12.30 -0.78 42.71
CA ILE A 26 11.29 -1.66 43.32
C ILE A 26 9.90 -1.41 42.72
N LEU A 27 9.54 -0.14 42.45
CA LEU A 27 8.28 0.21 41.78
C LEU A 27 8.23 -0.34 40.35
N LEU A 28 9.34 -0.28 39.61
CA LEU A 28 9.48 -0.89 38.29
C LEU A 28 9.37 -2.41 38.36
N LEU A 29 10.04 -3.05 39.33
CA LEU A 29 9.95 -4.49 39.54
C LEU A 29 8.51 -4.91 39.86
N TRP A 30 7.81 -4.17 40.72
CA TRP A 30 6.41 -4.41 41.04
C TRP A 30 5.50 -4.25 39.81
N TRP A 31 5.76 -3.26 38.95
CA TRP A 31 5.04 -3.09 37.68
C TRP A 31 5.28 -4.25 36.71
N THR A 32 6.49 -4.83 36.66
CA THR A 32 6.79 -5.99 35.79
C THR A 32 6.14 -7.29 36.24
N PHE A 33 5.94 -7.51 37.55
CA PHE A 33 5.40 -8.77 38.08
C PHE A 33 3.90 -8.74 38.37
N PHE A 34 3.30 -7.57 38.63
CA PHE A 34 1.88 -7.46 39.01
C PHE A 34 1.05 -6.53 38.11
N GLY A 35 1.66 -5.84 37.13
CA GLY A 35 0.99 -4.87 36.25
C GLY A 35 0.17 -5.44 35.08
N PHE A 36 0.12 -6.76 34.90
CA PHE A 36 -0.68 -7.42 33.87
C PHE A 36 -1.48 -8.61 34.43
N GLY A 37 -2.31 -8.34 35.44
CA GLY A 37 -3.42 -9.22 35.79
C GLY A 37 -4.55 -9.09 34.76
N GLY A 38 -4.35 -9.68 33.58
CA GLY A 38 -5.39 -9.77 32.56
C GLY A 38 -6.58 -10.57 33.08
N ASN A 39 -7.74 -9.92 33.18
CA ASN A 39 -9.03 -10.58 33.30
C ASN A 39 -9.20 -11.53 32.11
N SER A 40 -8.90 -12.81 32.33
CA SER A 40 -9.23 -13.88 31.39
C SER A 40 -10.74 -14.11 31.47
N THR A 41 -11.51 -13.33 30.74
CA THR A 41 -12.86 -13.75 30.35
C THR A 41 -12.71 -15.00 29.51
N ARG A 42 -13.14 -16.13 30.08
CA ARG A 42 -13.25 -17.43 29.43
C ARG A 42 -14.25 -17.30 28.27
N THR A 43 -13.76 -16.96 27.07
CA THR A 43 -14.51 -17.06 25.83
C THR A 43 -14.53 -18.51 25.40
N THR A 44 -15.70 -19.13 25.52
CA THR A 44 -16.05 -20.35 24.81
C THR A 44 -15.83 -20.16 23.30
N PRO A 45 -15.37 -21.18 22.55
CA PRO A 45 -15.26 -21.06 21.10
C PRO A 45 -16.67 -21.00 20.50
N ARG A 46 -17.07 -19.81 20.08
CA ARG A 46 -18.21 -19.61 19.18
C ARG A 46 -17.76 -19.95 17.77
N ALA A 47 -18.43 -20.93 17.18
CA ALA A 47 -18.21 -21.40 15.83
C ALA A 47 -18.30 -20.25 14.80
N ASN A 48 -17.42 -20.34 13.80
CA ASN A 48 -17.47 -19.59 12.55
C ASN A 48 -18.87 -19.68 11.92
N SER A 49 -19.49 -18.53 11.66
CA SER A 49 -20.56 -18.40 10.67
C SER A 49 -19.93 -18.37 9.27
N GLN A 50 -19.66 -19.57 8.75
CA GLN A 50 -19.48 -19.86 7.33
C GLN A 50 -20.84 -19.68 6.62
N PRO A 51 -20.92 -19.06 5.43
CA PRO A 51 -22.14 -19.06 4.63
C PRO A 51 -22.53 -20.49 4.22
N THR A 52 -23.81 -20.82 4.43
CA THR A 52 -24.48 -22.10 4.22
C THR A 52 -24.61 -22.46 2.73
N PRO A 53 -24.29 -23.72 2.36
CA PRO A 53 -25.08 -24.48 1.40
C PRO A 53 -25.92 -25.53 2.14
N SER A 54 -27.21 -25.57 1.82
CA SER A 54 -28.17 -26.53 2.37
C SER A 54 -27.81 -27.96 1.95
N ALA A 55 -27.62 -28.84 2.93
CA ALA A 55 -27.44 -30.27 2.71
C ALA A 55 -28.72 -31.05 3.03
N VAL A 56 -28.97 -32.01 2.15
CA VAL A 56 -30.14 -32.88 2.00
C VAL A 56 -30.32 -33.81 3.21
N THR A 57 -31.55 -33.88 3.73
CA THR A 57 -31.97 -34.86 4.72
C THR A 57 -31.95 -36.28 4.13
N ARG A 58 -31.28 -37.20 4.83
CA ARG A 58 -31.34 -38.65 4.61
C ARG A 58 -31.83 -39.33 5.89
N THR A 59 -32.95 -40.05 5.79
CA THR A 59 -33.32 -41.22 6.58
C THR A 59 -34.25 -42.05 5.68
N THR A 60 -34.23 -43.37 5.57
CA THR A 60 -33.41 -44.50 6.03
C THR A 60 -33.99 -45.68 5.27
N GLY A 61 -33.19 -46.62 4.75
CA GLY A 61 -33.75 -47.85 4.18
C GLY A 61 -32.73 -48.68 3.41
N ASN A 62 -32.27 -49.77 4.05
CA ASN A 62 -31.46 -50.83 3.46
C ASN A 62 -32.02 -51.35 2.12
N LYS A 63 -31.17 -51.44 1.09
CA LYS A 63 -31.07 -52.67 0.25
C LYS A 63 -29.90 -52.62 -0.74
N VAL A 64 -29.05 -53.64 -0.61
CA VAL A 64 -28.20 -54.38 -1.56
C VAL A 64 -28.21 -53.92 -3.05
N PRO A 65 -27.04 -53.88 -3.72
CA PRO A 65 -26.90 -53.40 -5.10
C PRO A 65 -27.46 -54.40 -6.12
N PRO A 66 -28.19 -53.95 -7.16
CA PRO A 66 -28.46 -54.78 -8.32
C PRO A 66 -27.49 -54.47 -9.46
N SER A 67 -26.87 -55.56 -9.93
CA SER A 67 -26.20 -55.75 -11.20
C SER A 67 -26.98 -55.18 -12.40
N ALA A 68 -26.21 -54.88 -13.46
CA ALA A 68 -26.59 -54.77 -14.87
C ALA A 68 -28.08 -54.55 -15.16
N VAL A 69 -28.45 -53.29 -15.44
CA VAL A 69 -29.75 -52.98 -16.01
C VAL A 69 -29.71 -53.41 -17.48
N ASP A 70 -30.35 -54.56 -17.70
CA ASP A 70 -30.79 -55.08 -18.99
C ASP A 70 -31.51 -53.96 -19.75
N VAL A 71 -30.95 -53.50 -20.89
CA VAL A 71 -31.59 -52.52 -21.77
C VAL A 71 -32.70 -53.25 -22.53
N THR A 72 -33.76 -53.55 -21.80
CA THR A 72 -34.95 -54.24 -22.28
C THR A 72 -35.82 -53.24 -23.04
N ALA A 73 -35.81 -53.38 -24.37
CA ALA A 73 -36.86 -53.11 -25.37
C ALA A 73 -37.64 -51.77 -25.40
N GLY A 74 -37.68 -50.95 -24.34
CA GLY A 74 -38.49 -49.74 -24.28
C GLY A 74 -37.80 -48.45 -24.74
N LEU A 75 -36.47 -48.44 -24.87
CA LEU A 75 -35.71 -47.25 -25.26
C LEU A 75 -35.55 -47.09 -26.78
N LEU A 76 -35.72 -48.18 -27.55
CA LEU A 76 -35.76 -48.15 -29.01
C LEU A 76 -37.08 -47.55 -29.55
N ASP A 77 -38.16 -47.64 -28.79
CA ASP A 77 -39.50 -47.16 -29.21
C ASP A 77 -39.65 -45.63 -29.11
N GLN A 78 -38.65 -44.93 -28.57
CA GLN A 78 -38.57 -43.47 -28.52
C GLN A 78 -37.67 -42.84 -29.60
N LEU A 79 -37.03 -43.65 -30.45
CA LEU A 79 -36.23 -43.13 -31.56
C LEU A 79 -37.12 -42.89 -32.78
N ARG A 80 -37.50 -41.63 -33.02
CA ARG A 80 -38.12 -41.24 -34.30
C ARG A 80 -37.03 -41.06 -35.36
N PRO A 81 -37.19 -41.61 -36.58
CA PRO A 81 -36.25 -41.35 -37.66
C PRO A 81 -36.32 -39.87 -38.07
N VAL A 82 -35.16 -39.20 -38.08
CA VAL A 82 -35.03 -37.86 -38.66
C VAL A 82 -34.89 -38.03 -40.17
N ASN A 83 -36.02 -37.97 -40.88
CA ASN A 83 -36.03 -37.91 -42.33
C ASN A 83 -35.53 -36.53 -42.76
N SER A 84 -34.30 -36.47 -43.26
CA SER A 84 -33.73 -35.25 -43.83
C SER A 84 -34.13 -35.20 -45.31
N GLU A 85 -35.27 -34.59 -45.62
CA GLU A 85 -35.65 -34.30 -47.01
C GLU A 85 -34.87 -33.07 -47.49
N PHE A 86 -33.90 -33.30 -48.37
CA PHE A 86 -33.23 -32.21 -49.07
C PHE A 86 -34.13 -31.76 -50.23
N ALA A 87 -34.58 -30.50 -50.19
CA ALA A 87 -35.27 -29.91 -51.33
C ALA A 87 -34.30 -29.88 -52.53
N SER A 88 -34.64 -30.62 -53.59
CA SER A 88 -33.92 -30.49 -54.86
C SER A 88 -34.38 -29.18 -55.52
N VAL A 89 -33.46 -28.22 -55.59
CA VAL A 89 -33.67 -27.00 -56.38
C VAL A 89 -33.63 -27.40 -57.85
N SER A 90 -34.78 -27.43 -58.51
CA SER A 90 -34.84 -27.56 -59.96
C SER A 90 -34.52 -26.21 -60.61
N VAL A 91 -33.40 -26.14 -61.32
CA VAL A 91 -33.04 -24.97 -62.14
C VAL A 91 -33.33 -25.30 -63.60
N PRO A 92 -34.24 -24.59 -64.29
CA PRO A 92 -34.45 -24.77 -65.72
C PRO A 92 -33.25 -24.22 -66.50
N GLU A 93 -32.62 -25.07 -67.31
CA GLU A 93 -31.49 -24.70 -68.18
C GLU A 93 -31.95 -23.80 -69.35
N ALA A 94 -31.27 -22.66 -69.55
CA ALA A 94 -30.87 -22.14 -70.87
C ALA A 94 -30.08 -20.82 -70.74
N ARG A 95 -28.78 -20.92 -70.39
CA ARG A 95 -27.68 -19.96 -70.69
C ARG A 95 -26.37 -20.45 -70.08
N ARG A 96 -25.99 -21.65 -70.50
CA ARG A 96 -24.85 -22.42 -70.03
C ARG A 96 -23.55 -21.72 -70.45
N ASN A 97 -22.98 -20.87 -69.60
CA ASN A 97 -21.53 -20.60 -69.62
C ASN A 97 -20.83 -21.85 -69.09
N ILE A 98 -20.61 -22.84 -69.97
CA ILE A 98 -19.97 -24.13 -69.64
C ILE A 98 -18.45 -23.98 -69.52
N PHE A 99 -17.90 -22.83 -69.91
CA PHE A 99 -16.52 -22.46 -69.57
C PHE A 99 -16.49 -21.84 -68.17
N VAL A 100 -16.95 -22.60 -67.18
CA VAL A 100 -16.44 -22.42 -65.83
C VAL A 100 -15.03 -22.98 -65.88
N TYR A 101 -14.04 -22.09 -65.97
CA TYR A 101 -12.68 -22.49 -65.66
C TYR A 101 -12.72 -23.04 -64.24
N TYR A 102 -12.30 -24.29 -64.09
CA TYR A 102 -12.02 -24.83 -62.77
C TYR A 102 -10.92 -23.93 -62.19
N GLU A 103 -11.28 -22.98 -61.34
CA GLU A 103 -10.31 -22.35 -60.46
C GLU A 103 -9.86 -23.48 -59.54
N PRO A 104 -8.62 -23.97 -59.67
CA PRO A 104 -8.13 -24.97 -58.74
C PRO A 104 -8.32 -24.36 -57.36
N PRO A 105 -8.87 -25.12 -56.38
CA PRO A 105 -9.11 -24.57 -55.05
C PRO A 105 -7.81 -23.89 -54.64
N THR A 106 -7.86 -22.58 -54.39
CA THR A 106 -6.69 -21.85 -53.91
C THR A 106 -6.18 -22.68 -52.75
N LYS A 107 -4.97 -23.25 -52.88
CA LYS A 107 -4.34 -24.05 -51.81
C LYS A 107 -4.69 -23.34 -50.53
N PRO A 108 -5.34 -23.99 -49.54
CA PRO A 108 -5.74 -23.32 -48.32
C PRO A 108 -4.54 -22.48 -47.90
N VAL A 109 -4.68 -21.15 -47.95
CA VAL A 109 -3.59 -20.28 -47.52
C VAL A 109 -3.34 -20.76 -46.13
N ALA A 110 -2.18 -21.38 -45.91
CA ALA A 110 -1.86 -21.97 -44.63
C ALA A 110 -2.12 -20.88 -43.63
N VAL A 111 -3.15 -21.06 -42.78
CA VAL A 111 -3.43 -20.14 -41.69
C VAL A 111 -2.09 -19.97 -41.01
N ALA A 112 -1.54 -18.75 -41.05
CA ALA A 112 -0.25 -18.49 -40.46
C ALA A 112 -0.35 -19.05 -39.04
N SER A 113 0.42 -20.12 -38.78
CA SER A 113 0.33 -20.85 -37.52
C SER A 113 0.59 -19.81 -36.45
N VAL A 114 -0.46 -19.46 -35.68
CA VAL A 114 -0.29 -18.57 -34.54
C VAL A 114 0.79 -19.24 -33.70
N PRO A 115 1.97 -18.62 -33.52
CA PRO A 115 3.07 -19.29 -32.84
C PRO A 115 2.52 -19.74 -31.49
N THR A 116 2.61 -21.04 -31.22
CA THR A 116 2.28 -21.58 -29.90
C THR A 116 3.03 -20.72 -28.88
N PRO A 117 2.35 -20.10 -27.89
CA PRO A 117 3.03 -19.23 -26.95
C PRO A 117 4.14 -20.06 -26.30
N THR A 118 5.39 -19.66 -26.56
CA THR A 118 6.54 -20.33 -25.99
C THR A 118 6.40 -20.22 -24.48
N PRO A 119 6.42 -21.33 -23.71
CA PRO A 119 6.25 -21.26 -22.28
C PRO A 119 7.36 -20.39 -21.70
N THR A 120 6.99 -19.42 -20.86
CA THR A 120 7.95 -18.57 -20.15
C THR A 120 8.92 -19.48 -19.40
N PRO A 121 10.24 -19.38 -19.64
CA PRO A 121 11.20 -20.25 -18.97
C PRO A 121 11.09 -20.07 -17.46
N THR A 122 10.99 -21.18 -16.73
CA THR A 122 10.98 -21.17 -15.26
C THR A 122 12.31 -20.57 -14.79
N PRO A 123 12.29 -19.51 -13.96
CA PRO A 123 13.52 -18.88 -13.50
C PRO A 123 14.39 -19.88 -12.73
N PRO A 124 15.70 -19.92 -12.99
CA PRO A 124 16.61 -20.88 -12.35
C PRO A 124 16.82 -20.63 -10.85
N VAL A 125 16.53 -19.41 -10.38
CA VAL A 125 16.70 -18.97 -8.99
C VAL A 125 15.34 -18.59 -8.42
N LEU A 126 15.08 -18.93 -7.15
CA LEU A 126 13.83 -18.61 -6.48
C LEU A 126 14.00 -17.39 -5.58
N LEU A 127 13.19 -16.36 -5.79
CA LEU A 127 12.99 -15.25 -4.87
C LEU A 127 11.64 -15.48 -4.18
N ALA A 128 11.68 -15.83 -2.90
CA ALA A 128 10.48 -16.18 -2.13
C ALA A 128 9.80 -14.95 -1.51
N SER A 129 10.58 -14.05 -0.91
CA SER A 129 10.05 -12.86 -0.27
C SER A 129 11.07 -11.71 -0.23
N ILE A 130 10.54 -10.51 -0.07
CA ILE A 130 11.31 -9.30 0.20
C ILE A 130 10.79 -8.63 1.46
N SER A 131 11.68 -8.02 2.23
CA SER A 131 11.35 -7.28 3.45
C SER A 131 12.20 -6.01 3.53
N PRO A 132 11.60 -4.82 3.67
CA PRO A 132 10.16 -4.53 3.63
C PRO A 132 9.57 -4.64 2.21
N ALA A 133 8.34 -5.13 2.08
CA ALA A 133 7.60 -5.13 0.81
C ALA A 133 6.83 -3.81 0.55
N ASN A 134 6.66 -3.00 1.59
CA ASN A 134 5.94 -1.73 1.53
C ASN A 134 6.78 -0.62 2.17
N VAL A 135 7.00 0.45 1.43
CA VAL A 135 7.77 1.63 1.87
C VAL A 135 7.06 2.91 1.46
N TYR A 136 7.36 4.03 2.10
CA TYR A 136 6.83 5.34 1.70
C TYR A 136 7.79 6.02 0.73
N ALA A 137 7.25 6.75 -0.24
CA ALA A 137 8.06 7.57 -1.13
C ALA A 137 8.70 8.74 -0.37
N ARG A 138 9.84 9.22 -0.91
CA ARG A 138 10.61 10.37 -0.39
C ARG A 138 11.19 10.18 1.02
N THR A 139 11.29 8.93 1.49
CA THR A 139 12.06 8.60 2.69
C THR A 139 13.55 8.46 2.35
N GLY A 140 14.37 8.28 3.38
CA GLY A 140 15.79 7.98 3.20
C GLY A 140 16.05 6.58 2.63
N ASP A 141 17.32 6.28 2.43
CA ASP A 141 17.81 4.97 2.00
C ASP A 141 17.38 3.89 2.99
N PHE A 142 17.14 2.68 2.49
CA PHE A 142 16.79 1.54 3.33
C PHE A 142 17.46 0.25 2.85
N THR A 143 17.57 -0.71 3.76
CA THR A 143 18.07 -2.05 3.45
C THR A 143 16.90 -2.97 3.12
N LEU A 144 16.94 -3.54 1.93
CA LEU A 144 16.04 -4.58 1.47
C LEU A 144 16.66 -5.95 1.74
N GLU A 145 15.99 -6.76 2.55
CA GLU A 145 16.31 -8.16 2.75
C GLU A 145 15.51 -9.02 1.78
N ILE A 146 16.20 -9.92 1.09
CA ILE A 146 15.61 -10.79 0.10
C ILE A 146 15.88 -12.23 0.52
N SER A 147 14.81 -12.99 0.65
CA SER A 147 14.86 -14.41 1.01
C SER A 147 14.42 -15.26 -0.19
N GLY A 148 15.06 -16.40 -0.36
CA GLY A 148 14.81 -17.29 -1.48
C GLY A 148 15.67 -18.54 -1.44
N ASP A 149 16.00 -19.06 -2.61
CA ASP A 149 16.82 -20.27 -2.74
C ASP A 149 17.73 -20.19 -3.98
N LYS A 150 18.86 -20.91 -3.90
CA LYS A 150 19.90 -20.99 -4.94
C LYS A 150 20.54 -19.65 -5.31
N PHE A 151 20.64 -18.73 -4.36
CA PHE A 151 21.43 -17.52 -4.55
C PHE A 151 22.91 -17.85 -4.67
N THR A 152 23.61 -17.11 -5.52
CA THR A 152 25.06 -17.22 -5.70
C THR A 152 25.73 -15.87 -5.44
N PRO A 153 27.03 -15.83 -5.08
CA PRO A 153 27.74 -14.58 -4.79
C PRO A 153 27.82 -13.61 -5.98
N GLN A 154 27.65 -14.10 -7.20
CA GLN A 154 27.68 -13.29 -8.41
C GLN A 154 26.37 -12.55 -8.67
N MET A 155 25.27 -12.91 -7.98
CA MET A 155 23.97 -12.25 -8.20
C MET A 155 24.01 -10.78 -7.73
N ARG A 156 23.27 -9.94 -8.45
CA ARG A 156 22.98 -8.55 -8.13
C ARG A 156 21.47 -8.37 -8.05
N VAL A 157 21.04 -7.54 -7.12
CA VAL A 157 19.64 -7.13 -7.02
C VAL A 157 19.41 -5.99 -8.01
N VAL A 158 18.33 -6.12 -8.75
CA VAL A 158 17.86 -5.15 -9.72
C VAL A 158 16.49 -4.66 -9.26
N VAL A 159 16.36 -3.36 -9.06
CA VAL A 159 15.10 -2.70 -8.71
C VAL A 159 14.73 -1.77 -9.86
N ASP A 160 13.57 -1.98 -10.46
CA ASP A 160 13.09 -1.19 -11.60
C ASP A 160 14.12 -1.09 -12.75
N ASN A 161 14.71 -2.24 -13.09
CA ASN A 161 15.77 -2.39 -14.08
C ASN A 161 17.11 -1.69 -13.75
N SER A 162 17.25 -1.08 -12.58
CA SER A 162 18.53 -0.53 -12.09
C SER A 162 19.18 -1.47 -11.08
N GLU A 163 20.46 -1.77 -11.27
CA GLU A 163 21.24 -2.52 -10.26
C GLU A 163 21.42 -1.68 -8.99
N VAL A 164 21.30 -2.33 -7.84
CA VAL A 164 21.52 -1.72 -6.53
C VAL A 164 22.66 -2.42 -5.78
N PRO A 165 23.40 -1.71 -4.90
CA PRO A 165 24.44 -2.30 -4.08
C PRO A 165 23.91 -3.53 -3.35
N THR A 166 24.52 -4.68 -3.63
CA THR A 166 24.05 -6.00 -3.17
C THR A 166 25.13 -6.67 -2.34
N ARG A 167 24.74 -7.20 -1.19
CA ARG A 167 25.57 -8.00 -0.29
C ARG A 167 24.95 -9.38 -0.11
N TYR A 168 25.64 -10.37 -0.66
CA TYR A 168 25.31 -11.78 -0.50
C TYR A 168 25.60 -12.23 0.94
N LEU A 169 24.59 -12.80 1.61
CA LEU A 169 24.71 -13.34 2.97
C LEU A 169 24.81 -14.86 2.94
N GLY A 170 24.10 -15.50 2.00
CA GLY A 170 24.11 -16.94 1.84
C GLY A 170 23.19 -17.39 0.69
N PRO A 171 23.08 -18.70 0.45
CA PRO A 171 22.33 -19.24 -0.68
C PRO A 171 20.82 -18.97 -0.62
N GLN A 172 20.32 -18.54 0.55
CA GLN A 172 18.91 -18.23 0.77
C GLN A 172 18.65 -16.77 1.16
N GLN A 173 19.71 -15.97 1.34
CA GLN A 173 19.58 -14.59 1.79
C GLN A 173 20.55 -13.64 1.06
N VAL A 174 19.99 -12.51 0.63
CA VAL A 174 20.71 -11.39 0.05
C VAL A 174 20.20 -10.11 0.68
N SER A 175 21.10 -9.19 0.97
CA SER A 175 20.76 -7.83 1.40
C SER A 175 21.10 -6.85 0.29
N ALA A 176 20.28 -5.84 0.07
CA ALA A 176 20.52 -4.78 -0.90
C ALA A 176 20.19 -3.41 -0.32
N THR A 177 20.97 -2.39 -0.67
CA THR A 177 20.71 -1.02 -0.24
C THR A 177 19.98 -0.28 -1.34
N VAL A 178 18.73 0.11 -1.08
CA VAL A 178 17.91 0.87 -2.02
C VAL A 178 18.02 2.36 -1.67
N ALA A 179 18.53 3.14 -2.62
CA ALA A 179 18.70 4.58 -2.45
C ALA A 179 17.36 5.33 -2.52
N ALA A 180 17.27 6.46 -1.82
CA ALA A 180 16.11 7.34 -1.77
C ALA A 180 15.61 7.79 -3.16
N ALA A 181 16.53 7.89 -4.14
CA ALA A 181 16.19 8.23 -5.53
C ALA A 181 15.24 7.22 -6.20
N VAL A 182 15.41 5.92 -5.90
CA VAL A 182 14.56 4.84 -6.46
C VAL A 182 13.13 4.92 -5.91
N ILE A 183 12.98 5.46 -4.70
CA ILE A 183 11.70 5.63 -4.01
C ILE A 183 11.21 7.08 -3.98
N ALA A 184 11.72 7.94 -4.87
CA ALA A 184 11.28 9.34 -4.91
C ALA A 184 9.79 9.47 -5.26
N ASN A 185 9.30 8.58 -6.12
CA ASN A 185 7.92 8.59 -6.62
C ASN A 185 7.15 7.36 -6.13
N PRO A 186 5.87 7.54 -5.72
CA PRO A 186 5.01 6.42 -5.38
C PRO A 186 4.75 5.54 -6.61
N GLY A 187 4.56 4.24 -6.37
CA GLY A 187 4.35 3.24 -7.41
C GLY A 187 4.88 1.87 -7.03
N ALA A 188 4.48 0.85 -7.80
CA ALA A 188 5.05 -0.48 -7.67
C ALA A 188 6.40 -0.55 -8.42
N ARG A 189 7.42 -1.13 -7.79
CA ARG A 189 8.71 -1.44 -8.41
C ARG A 189 8.92 -2.93 -8.44
N GLN A 190 9.48 -3.43 -9.53
CA GLN A 190 9.87 -4.84 -9.61
C GLN A 190 11.27 -5.02 -9.04
N VAL A 191 11.43 -6.02 -8.19
CA VAL A 191 12.69 -6.48 -7.62
C VAL A 191 12.99 -7.85 -8.18
N MET A 192 14.18 -8.03 -8.73
CA MET A 192 14.65 -9.33 -9.21
C MET A 192 16.14 -9.47 -8.92
N LEU A 193 16.62 -10.71 -8.84
CA LEU A 193 18.05 -10.99 -8.82
C LEU A 193 18.49 -11.37 -10.22
N ARG A 194 19.66 -10.89 -10.63
CA ARG A 194 20.29 -11.21 -11.92
C ARG A 194 21.80 -11.34 -11.77
N SER A 195 22.39 -12.34 -12.43
CA SER A 195 23.85 -12.44 -12.59
C SER A 195 24.32 -11.48 -13.69
N PRO A 196 25.51 -10.86 -13.57
CA PRO A 196 26.13 -10.07 -14.63
C PRO A 196 26.19 -10.77 -15.99
N ASP A 197 26.31 -12.09 -16.01
CA ASP A 197 26.33 -12.90 -17.24
C ASP A 197 24.94 -13.06 -17.89
N GLY A 198 23.87 -12.61 -17.23
CA GLY A 198 22.47 -12.73 -17.66
C GLY A 198 21.89 -14.15 -17.60
N LYS A 199 22.71 -15.18 -17.34
CA LYS A 199 22.30 -16.59 -17.34
C LYS A 199 21.45 -17.00 -16.13
N LEU A 200 21.69 -16.39 -14.97
CA LEU A 200 20.95 -16.64 -13.75
C LEU A 200 20.06 -15.45 -13.44
N TYR A 201 18.77 -15.70 -13.25
CA TYR A 201 17.78 -14.71 -12.87
C TYR A 201 16.72 -15.34 -11.96
N SER A 202 16.08 -14.51 -11.13
CA SER A 202 14.96 -14.93 -10.30
C SER A 202 13.61 -14.55 -10.91
N ASN A 203 12.52 -15.03 -10.28
CA ASN A 203 11.22 -14.40 -10.43
C ASN A 203 11.25 -12.95 -9.90
N ALA A 204 10.28 -12.15 -10.36
CA ALA A 204 10.10 -10.78 -9.88
C ALA A 204 9.25 -10.78 -8.60
N ALA A 205 9.67 -9.97 -7.62
CA ALA A 205 8.87 -9.56 -6.48
C ALA A 205 8.46 -8.09 -6.62
N THR A 206 7.35 -7.72 -6.00
CA THR A 206 6.84 -6.34 -6.06
C THR A 206 7.16 -5.61 -4.78
N LEU A 207 7.87 -4.49 -4.90
CA LEU A 207 8.04 -3.50 -3.83
C LEU A 207 7.01 -2.39 -4.04
N ASN A 208 6.13 -2.21 -3.06
CA ASN A 208 5.10 -1.19 -3.09
C ASN A 208 5.58 0.11 -2.44
N ILE A 209 5.62 1.18 -3.21
CA ILE A 209 5.96 2.51 -2.72
C ILE A 209 4.69 3.33 -2.59
N ALA A 210 4.25 3.57 -1.35
CA ALA A 210 3.08 4.38 -1.05
C ALA A 210 3.42 5.88 -1.02
N ALA A 211 2.46 6.74 -1.37
CA ALA A 211 2.63 8.17 -1.15
C ALA A 211 2.71 8.47 0.36
N PRO A 212 3.62 9.35 0.81
CA PRO A 212 3.68 9.72 2.22
C PRO A 212 2.39 10.46 2.61
N PRO A 213 1.91 10.27 3.86
CA PRO A 213 0.73 10.98 4.35
C PRO A 213 0.88 12.49 4.21
N THR A 214 -0.15 13.16 3.70
CA THR A 214 -0.15 14.62 3.54
C THR A 214 -0.89 15.31 4.69
N PRO A 215 -0.43 16.48 5.15
CA PRO A 215 -1.15 17.26 6.16
C PRO A 215 -2.51 17.75 5.64
N ASN A 216 -3.55 17.66 6.47
CA ASN A 216 -4.92 18.07 6.14
C ASN A 216 -5.20 19.55 6.47
N TYR A 217 -4.19 20.40 6.34
CA TYR A 217 -4.28 21.82 6.70
C TYR A 217 -4.08 22.69 5.45
N SER A 218 -4.77 23.82 5.41
CA SER A 218 -4.48 24.94 4.52
C SER A 218 -3.77 26.03 5.32
N TYR A 219 -2.77 26.66 4.72
CA TYR A 219 -2.02 27.72 5.38
C TYR A 219 -2.64 29.07 5.05
N VAL A 220 -3.24 29.75 6.03
CA VAL A 220 -4.02 30.98 5.80
C VAL A 220 -3.15 32.23 5.88
N GLY A 221 -2.25 32.31 6.85
CA GLY A 221 -1.60 33.58 7.19
C GLY A 221 -0.53 33.46 8.27
N ILE A 222 0.25 34.52 8.45
CA ILE A 222 1.09 34.73 9.65
C ILE A 222 0.48 35.85 10.47
N ILE A 223 0.50 35.66 11.79
CA ILE A 223 0.39 36.73 12.77
C ILE A 223 1.78 36.89 13.38
N GLY A 224 2.48 37.95 13.00
CA GLY A 224 3.81 38.30 13.51
C GLY A 224 3.76 39.66 14.21
N THR A 225 4.54 39.81 15.29
CA THR A 225 4.81 41.11 15.91
C THR A 225 6.30 41.45 15.77
N VAL A 226 6.65 42.73 15.88
CA VAL A 226 8.01 43.28 15.64
C VAL A 226 9.12 42.57 16.43
N HIS A 227 8.80 41.86 17.52
CA HIS A 227 9.78 41.26 18.43
C HIS A 227 9.47 39.82 18.87
N HIS A 228 9.22 38.89 17.93
CA HIS A 228 9.30 37.41 18.06
C HIS A 228 8.00 36.62 17.81
N ILE A 229 8.25 35.36 17.38
CA ILE A 229 7.40 34.19 17.12
C ILE A 229 6.31 34.41 16.05
N ASP A 230 6.68 34.13 14.80
CA ASP A 230 5.75 33.98 13.69
C ASP A 230 4.72 32.90 14.08
N THR A 231 3.47 33.31 14.32
CA THR A 231 2.36 32.38 14.55
C THR A 231 1.66 32.15 13.22
N ALA A 232 1.66 30.92 12.72
CA ALA A 232 0.94 30.56 11.52
C ALA A 232 -0.53 30.29 11.85
N ILE A 233 -1.43 30.83 11.04
CA ILE A 233 -2.84 30.46 11.04
C ILE A 233 -3.02 29.35 10.02
N LEU A 234 -3.52 28.22 10.48
CA LEU A 234 -3.93 27.09 9.66
C LEU A 234 -5.43 26.95 9.65
N GLN A 235 -5.97 26.40 8.59
CA GLN A 235 -7.37 26.00 8.51
C GLN A 235 -7.46 24.51 8.21
N ASP A 236 -8.23 23.77 9.00
CA ASP A 236 -8.52 22.37 8.70
C ASP A 236 -9.40 22.28 7.44
N LYS A 237 -8.98 21.46 6.46
CA LYS A 237 -9.72 21.30 5.20
C LYS A 237 -11.07 20.59 5.39
N GLY A 238 -11.25 19.83 6.46
CA GLY A 238 -12.48 19.11 6.77
C GLY A 238 -13.51 19.92 7.55
N SER A 239 -13.09 20.75 8.51
CA SER A 239 -14.00 21.48 9.41
C SER A 239 -14.03 23.00 9.20
N LYS A 240 -13.12 23.56 8.38
CA LYS A 240 -12.88 25.01 8.27
C LYS A 240 -12.43 25.68 9.57
N GLU A 241 -12.15 24.92 10.62
CA GLU A 241 -11.65 25.42 11.90
C GLU A 241 -10.24 25.98 11.73
N THR A 242 -9.99 27.14 12.35
CA THR A 242 -8.67 27.78 12.32
C THR A 242 -7.85 27.38 13.53
N LEU A 243 -6.57 27.09 13.32
CA LEU A 243 -5.61 26.71 14.35
C LEU A 243 -4.40 27.64 14.29
N ASN A 244 -4.00 28.18 15.44
CA ASN A 244 -2.79 28.98 15.57
C ASN A 244 -1.64 28.06 15.99
N VAL A 245 -0.56 28.06 15.21
CA VAL A 245 0.59 27.15 15.40
C VAL A 245 1.89 27.92 15.33
N GLN A 246 2.85 27.51 16.15
CA GLN A 246 4.18 28.10 16.21
C GLN A 246 5.22 27.12 15.69
N ARG A 247 6.43 27.63 15.44
CA ARG A 247 7.57 26.80 15.04
C ARG A 247 7.87 25.80 16.16
N GLY A 248 7.93 24.51 15.81
CA GLY A 248 8.16 23.41 16.75
C GLY A 248 6.89 22.64 17.14
N ASP A 249 5.70 23.22 16.93
CA ASP A 249 4.42 22.59 17.24
C ASP A 249 4.17 21.33 16.39
N LEU A 250 3.41 20.40 16.96
CA LEU A 250 3.07 19.13 16.35
C LEU A 250 1.60 19.10 15.94
N LEU A 251 1.35 18.99 14.64
CA LEU A 251 0.01 18.96 14.06
C LEU A 251 -0.42 17.53 13.79
N GLY A 252 -1.66 17.21 14.17
CA GLY A 252 -2.23 15.88 14.02
C GLY A 252 -1.37 14.76 14.63
N GLY A 253 -0.51 15.08 15.61
CA GLY A 253 0.42 14.13 16.24
C GLY A 253 1.58 13.64 15.36
N ARG A 254 1.75 14.15 14.13
CA ARG A 254 2.74 13.64 13.16
C ARG A 254 3.58 14.70 12.48
N PHE A 255 3.04 15.90 12.25
CA PHE A 255 3.71 16.90 11.43
C PHE A 255 4.28 18.02 12.30
N ARG A 256 5.60 18.12 12.39
CA ARG A 256 6.26 19.18 13.15
C ARG A 256 6.48 20.41 12.29
N VAL A 257 6.02 21.57 12.77
CA VAL A 257 6.27 22.85 12.11
C VAL A 257 7.76 23.20 12.23
N THR A 258 8.45 23.38 11.10
CA THR A 258 9.90 23.63 11.07
C THR A 258 10.23 25.04 10.60
N SER A 259 9.47 25.57 9.65
CA SER A 259 9.61 26.94 9.16
C SER A 259 8.24 27.55 8.90
N ILE A 260 8.11 28.83 9.21
CA ILE A 260 6.92 29.65 8.97
C ILE A 260 7.41 30.87 8.17
N SER A 261 6.78 31.14 7.03
CA SER A 261 7.12 32.28 6.15
C SER A 261 5.88 32.75 5.40
N GLU A 262 5.82 34.02 4.99
CA GLU A 262 4.65 34.58 4.29
C GLU A 262 4.29 33.83 3.00
N LYS A 263 5.24 33.10 2.43
CA LYS A 263 5.03 32.30 1.22
C LYS A 263 4.51 30.90 1.53
N GLU A 264 5.07 30.25 2.54
CA GLU A 264 4.81 28.85 2.84
C GLU A 264 5.06 28.48 4.30
N LEU A 265 4.31 27.49 4.76
CA LEU A 265 4.56 26.74 5.99
C LEU A 265 5.28 25.43 5.65
N VAL A 266 6.44 25.19 6.27
CA VAL A 266 7.18 23.93 6.11
C VAL A 266 6.95 23.03 7.32
N LEU A 267 6.41 21.85 7.06
CA LEU A 267 6.20 20.80 8.04
C LEU A 267 7.12 19.62 7.75
N VAL A 268 7.55 18.93 8.79
CA VAL A 268 8.35 17.71 8.70
C VAL A 268 7.63 16.59 9.43
N ASP A 269 7.44 15.47 8.74
CA ASP A 269 6.92 14.26 9.35
C ASP A 269 7.88 13.73 10.42
N THR A 270 7.40 13.53 11.66
CA THR A 270 8.25 13.11 12.77
C THR A 270 8.79 11.69 12.60
N ASN A 271 8.07 10.81 11.90
CA ASN A 271 8.44 9.41 11.72
C ASN A 271 9.20 9.22 10.40
N LEU A 272 8.67 9.75 9.30
CA LEU A 272 9.21 9.54 7.95
C LEU A 272 10.29 10.55 7.56
N LYS A 273 10.43 11.65 8.32
CA LYS A 273 11.34 12.78 8.03
C LYS A 273 11.08 13.43 6.66
N VAL A 274 9.88 13.24 6.11
CA VAL A 274 9.45 13.83 4.83
C VAL A 274 9.05 15.29 5.05
N LYS A 275 9.56 16.18 4.20
CA LYS A 275 9.19 17.60 4.19
C LYS A 275 7.91 17.83 3.38
N HIS A 276 7.01 18.62 3.94
CA HIS A 276 5.80 19.10 3.30
C HIS A 276 5.81 20.62 3.30
N SER A 277 5.60 21.23 2.14
CA SER A 277 5.35 22.67 2.04
C SER A 277 3.87 22.90 1.80
N LEU A 278 3.28 23.81 2.59
CA LEU A 278 1.95 24.34 2.41
C LEU A 278 2.06 25.79 1.96
N PRO A 279 1.73 26.13 0.70
CA PRO A 279 1.71 27.52 0.25
C PRO A 279 0.59 28.28 0.96
N MET A 280 0.79 29.59 1.14
CA MET A 280 -0.26 30.45 1.69
C MET A 280 -1.47 30.45 0.74
N SER A 281 -2.67 30.24 1.27
CA SER A 281 -3.90 30.31 0.52
C SER A 281 -4.25 31.77 0.27
N ASN A 282 -4.47 32.15 -0.99
CA ASN A 282 -4.91 33.49 -1.42
C ASN A 282 -6.36 33.81 -1.02
N GLN A 283 -6.78 33.45 0.19
CA GLN A 283 -8.12 33.69 0.71
C GLN A 283 -8.29 35.13 1.24
N GLY A 284 -7.41 36.05 0.82
CA GLY A 284 -7.53 37.49 1.02
C GLY A 284 -8.30 38.24 -0.09
N GLU A 285 -8.58 37.61 -1.24
CA GLU A 285 -9.20 38.33 -2.38
C GLU A 285 -10.73 38.22 -2.50
N LYS A 286 -11.38 37.53 -1.56
CA LYS A 286 -12.86 37.51 -1.43
C LYS A 286 -13.36 38.06 -0.10
N GLY A 287 -12.58 38.94 0.53
CA GLY A 287 -13.08 39.84 1.56
C GLY A 287 -13.69 41.05 0.87
N ASN A 288 -15.02 41.19 0.98
CA ASN A 288 -15.70 42.47 0.72
C ASN A 288 -14.87 43.59 1.35
N PRO A 289 -14.47 44.66 0.62
CA PRO A 289 -13.69 45.71 1.24
C PRO A 289 -14.53 46.26 2.39
N LEU A 290 -14.01 46.11 3.61
CA LEU A 290 -14.53 46.79 4.79
C LEU A 290 -14.57 48.27 4.42
N GLN A 291 -15.77 48.77 4.11
CA GLN A 291 -16.03 50.19 3.99
C GLN A 291 -15.61 50.80 5.32
N ARG A 292 -14.44 51.43 5.32
CA ARG A 292 -14.06 52.41 6.33
C ARG A 292 -15.28 53.31 6.51
N PRO A 293 -15.86 53.43 7.72
CA PRO A 293 -16.90 54.41 7.96
C PRO A 293 -16.31 55.77 7.59
N THR A 294 -16.82 56.37 6.52
CA THR A 294 -16.51 57.76 6.22
C THR A 294 -16.95 58.61 7.41
N PRO A 295 -16.15 59.57 7.88
CA PRO A 295 -16.61 60.53 8.87
C PRO A 295 -17.87 61.20 8.35
N ARG A 296 -18.93 61.22 9.15
CA ARG A 296 -20.15 61.99 8.89
C ARG A 296 -19.72 63.45 8.81
N VAL A 297 -19.71 64.01 7.60
CA VAL A 297 -19.62 65.46 7.41
C VAL A 297 -21.00 65.97 7.79
N ASP A 298 -21.07 66.68 8.91
CA ASP A 298 -22.26 67.45 9.25
C ASP A 298 -22.40 68.54 8.19
N SER A 299 -23.42 68.40 7.35
CA SER A 299 -23.85 69.47 6.46
C SER A 299 -24.53 70.54 7.31
N GLU A 300 -23.81 71.62 7.56
CA GLU A 300 -24.37 72.93 7.88
C GLU A 300 -25.29 73.33 6.70
N ASP A 301 -26.60 73.14 6.87
CA ASP A 301 -27.61 73.68 5.96
C ASP A 301 -27.88 75.13 6.36
N ASP A 302 -27.52 76.01 5.42
CA ASP A 302 -27.87 77.42 5.32
C ASP A 302 -29.39 77.65 5.41
N GLU A 303 -29.75 78.75 6.07
CA GLU A 303 -31.10 79.29 6.22
C GLU A 303 -31.77 79.66 4.87
N PRO A 304 -33.11 79.71 4.81
CA PRO A 304 -33.84 80.54 3.85
C PRO A 304 -34.01 82.00 4.33
#